data_AF-A0A2M7VH02-F1
#
_entry.id   AF-A0A2M7VH02-F1
#
_cell.length_a   1.000
_cell.length_b   1.000
_cell.length_c   1.000
_cell.angle_alpha   90.00
_cell.angle_beta   90.00
_cell.angle_gamma   90.00
#
_symmetry.space_group_name_H-M   'P 1'
#
loop_
_entity.id
_entity.type
_entity.pdbx_description
1 polymer ?
#
loop_
_entity_poly.entity_id
_entity_poly.type
_entity_poly.pdbx_seq_one_letter_code
_entity_poly.pdbx_strand_id
1 'polypeptide(L)'
;MGEVVETASGKKLQRCLTGSWNKETKQTEGCDYVKWLPFVPQELDEKCPKCGSPLVMQVTRFGKKMKKCSAGGWDKETKKPTGCDYIEWINGTTEKLDEKCPECGEPLVLFTTAAGKSMKKCSTAGWDREAKKETG
;
A
#
# COMPACT_ATOMS: atom_id res chain seq x y z
N MET A 1 -2.48 -25.96 14.92
CA MET A 1 -2.04 -24.89 13.99
C MET A 1 -0.55 -24.68 14.22
N GLY A 2 0.21 -24.37 13.17
CA GLY A 2 1.64 -24.12 13.28
C GLY A 2 1.97 -22.74 13.84
N GLU A 3 3.27 -22.44 13.89
CA GLU A 3 3.80 -21.17 14.37
C GLU A 3 3.42 -20.00 13.45
N VAL A 4 3.47 -18.78 14.02
CA VAL A 4 3.22 -17.55 13.26
C VAL A 4 4.47 -17.23 12.44
N VAL A 5 4.31 -17.18 11.12
CA VAL A 5 5.38 -16.83 10.18
C VAL A 5 5.10 -15.46 9.58
N GLU A 6 6.14 -14.62 9.48
CA GLU A 6 6.10 -13.34 8.79
C GLU A 6 6.59 -13.48 7.34
N THR A 7 5.84 -12.93 6.39
CA THR A 7 6.28 -12.82 4.99
C THR A 7 7.29 -11.68 4.84
N ALA A 8 8.04 -11.68 3.74
CA ALA A 8 8.91 -10.54 3.36
C ALA A 8 8.15 -9.19 3.24
N SER A 9 6.82 -9.24 3.08
CA SER A 9 5.94 -8.07 3.05
C SER A 9 5.37 -7.69 4.43
N GLY A 10 5.84 -8.31 5.52
CA GLY A 10 5.43 -8.04 6.90
C GLY A 10 4.06 -8.60 7.27
N LYS A 11 3.47 -9.48 6.46
CA LYS A 11 2.18 -10.11 6.75
C LYS A 11 2.39 -11.35 7.61
N LYS A 12 1.59 -11.48 8.68
CA LYS A 12 1.62 -12.62 9.60
C LYS A 12 0.62 -13.69 9.17
N LEU A 13 1.05 -14.94 9.14
CA LEU A 13 0.21 -16.09 8.80
C LEU A 13 0.54 -17.30 9.67
N GLN A 14 -0.42 -18.21 9.81
CA GLN A 14 -0.25 -19.52 10.43
C GLN A 14 -0.63 -20.61 9.42
N ARG A 15 0.24 -21.59 9.24
CA ARG A 15 -0.04 -22.77 8.40
C ARG A 15 -0.56 -23.94 9.25
N CYS A 16 -1.19 -24.91 8.60
CA CYS A 16 -1.42 -26.23 9.18
C CYS A 16 -0.10 -26.87 9.64
N LEU A 17 -0.11 -27.62 10.75
CA LEU A 17 1.07 -28.41 11.19
C LEU A 17 1.38 -29.55 10.21
N THR A 18 0.34 -30.07 9.55
CA THR A 18 0.42 -31.14 8.54
C THR A 18 0.70 -30.63 7.13
N GLY A 19 0.89 -29.32 6.96
CA GLY A 19 1.15 -28.67 5.67
C GLY A 19 2.53 -28.02 5.66
N SER A 20 3.40 -28.40 4.73
CA SER A 20 4.72 -27.79 4.55
C SER A 20 4.77 -26.99 3.27
N TRP A 21 5.36 -25.78 3.33
CA TRP A 21 5.56 -24.95 2.14
C TRP A 21 6.88 -25.29 1.48
N ASN A 22 6.82 -25.79 0.25
CA ASN A 22 8.00 -26.05 -0.56
C ASN A 22 8.38 -24.78 -1.35
N LYS A 23 9.58 -24.23 -1.06
CA LYS A 23 10.06 -22.96 -1.64
C LYS A 23 10.45 -23.10 -3.12
N GLU A 24 10.90 -24.28 -3.54
CA GLU A 24 11.36 -24.53 -4.91
C GLU A 24 10.18 -24.66 -5.87
N THR A 25 9.20 -25.48 -5.50
CA THR A 25 7.98 -25.69 -6.30
C THR A 25 6.92 -24.62 -6.09
N LYS A 26 7.07 -23.79 -5.03
CA LYS A 26 6.08 -22.80 -4.58
C LYS A 26 4.69 -23.43 -4.33
N GLN A 27 4.67 -24.66 -3.84
CA GLN A 27 3.47 -25.42 -3.52
C GLN A 27 3.45 -25.81 -2.05
N THR A 28 2.24 -26.03 -1.52
CA THR A 28 2.06 -26.59 -0.17
C THR A 28 1.83 -28.08 -0.29
N GLU A 29 2.65 -28.88 0.38
CA GLU A 29 2.49 -30.33 0.47
C GLU A 29 1.70 -30.65 1.74
N GLY A 30 0.63 -31.46 1.62
CA GLY A 30 -0.25 -31.81 2.73
C GLY A 30 -1.45 -30.86 2.88
N CYS A 31 -1.65 -30.28 4.06
CA CYS A 31 -2.76 -29.35 4.30
C CYS A 31 -2.48 -27.95 3.69
N ASP A 32 -3.31 -27.51 2.76
CA ASP A 32 -3.22 -26.21 2.07
C ASP A 32 -3.78 -25.03 2.87
N TYR A 33 -4.44 -25.29 4.00
CA TYR A 33 -5.07 -24.24 4.80
C TYR A 33 -4.06 -23.28 5.43
N VAL A 34 -4.25 -21.98 5.16
CA VAL A 34 -3.47 -20.87 5.71
C VAL A 34 -4.39 -19.86 6.38
N LYS A 35 -4.14 -19.59 7.67
CA LYS A 35 -4.83 -18.55 8.44
C LYS A 35 -4.00 -17.27 8.41
N TRP A 36 -4.52 -16.24 7.77
CA TRP A 36 -3.93 -14.90 7.80
C TRP A 36 -4.33 -14.17 9.08
N LEU A 37 -3.34 -13.62 9.80
CA LEU A 37 -3.61 -12.80 10.97
C LEU A 37 -3.90 -11.36 10.54
N PRO A 38 -4.80 -10.65 11.26
CA PRO A 38 -5.09 -9.25 10.96
C PRO A 38 -3.84 -8.41 11.14
N PHE A 39 -3.64 -7.45 10.24
CA PHE A 39 -2.59 -6.45 10.39
C PHE A 39 -2.98 -5.49 11.52
N VAL A 40 -2.07 -5.28 12.46
CA VAL A 40 -2.24 -4.30 13.54
C VAL A 40 -1.82 -2.93 13.00
N PRO A 41 -2.73 -1.93 12.92
CA PRO A 41 -2.38 -0.58 12.51
C PRO A 41 -1.33 0.01 13.46
N GLN A 42 -0.33 0.70 12.91
CA GLN A 42 0.69 1.37 13.70
C GLN A 42 0.19 2.78 14.06
N GLU A 43 0.19 3.13 15.34
CA GLU A 43 -0.13 4.49 15.79
C GLU A 43 0.99 5.47 15.41
N LEU A 44 0.62 6.67 14.98
CA LEU A 44 1.53 7.77 14.65
C LEU A 44 1.37 8.87 15.70
N ASP A 45 2.46 9.60 15.97
CA ASP A 45 2.48 10.76 16.87
C ASP A 45 1.75 11.99 16.29
N GLU A 46 1.36 11.94 15.00
CA GLU A 46 0.63 13.01 14.32
C GLU A 46 -0.86 13.00 14.70
N LYS A 47 -1.41 14.18 15.00
CA LYS A 47 -2.83 14.34 15.32
C LYS A 47 -3.66 14.59 14.08
N CYS A 48 -4.89 14.08 14.09
CA CYS A 48 -5.86 14.29 13.04
C CYS A 48 -6.27 15.78 12.96
N PRO A 49 -6.19 16.42 11.77
CA PRO A 49 -6.53 17.83 11.63
C PRO A 49 -8.02 18.13 11.80
N LYS A 50 -8.90 17.11 11.73
CA LYS A 50 -10.35 17.27 11.87
C LYS A 50 -10.85 17.16 13.32
N CYS A 51 -10.24 16.30 14.13
CA CYS A 51 -10.76 15.96 15.47
C CYS A 51 -9.70 15.91 16.58
N GLY A 52 -8.41 16.05 16.26
CA GLY A 52 -7.32 16.03 17.24
C GLY A 52 -6.92 14.66 17.78
N SER A 53 -7.65 13.58 17.47
CA SER A 53 -7.29 12.20 17.81
C SER A 53 -6.02 11.74 17.06
N PRO A 54 -5.26 10.75 17.58
CA PRO A 54 -4.04 10.29 16.90
C PRO A 54 -4.34 9.67 15.53
N LEU A 55 -3.39 9.79 14.60
CA LEU A 55 -3.46 9.11 13.32
C LEU A 55 -2.88 7.69 13.43
N VAL A 56 -3.39 6.79 12.62
CA VAL A 56 -2.86 5.43 12.48
C VAL A 56 -2.48 5.16 11.04
N MET A 57 -1.33 4.53 10.83
CA MET A 57 -0.89 4.05 9.53
C MET A 57 -1.50 2.66 9.28
N GLN A 58 -2.23 2.56 8.18
CA GLN A 58 -2.82 1.32 7.73
C GLN A 58 -2.35 0.98 6.32
N VAL A 59 -2.10 -0.31 6.08
CA VAL A 59 -1.81 -0.84 4.75
C VAL A 59 -3.03 -1.61 4.26
N THR A 60 -3.49 -1.32 3.05
CA THR A 60 -4.59 -2.04 2.41
C THR A 60 -4.15 -3.44 1.96
N ARG A 61 -5.10 -4.32 1.61
CA ARG A 61 -4.80 -5.65 1.03
C ARG A 61 -3.85 -5.59 -0.18
N PHE A 62 -3.93 -4.49 -0.93
CA PHE A 62 -3.16 -4.23 -2.15
C PHE A 62 -1.81 -3.55 -1.87
N GLY A 63 -1.41 -3.36 -0.61
CA GLY A 63 -0.13 -2.75 -0.26
C GLY A 63 -0.10 -1.22 -0.30
N LYS A 64 -1.22 -0.55 -0.63
CA LYS A 64 -1.31 0.91 -0.54
C LYS A 64 -1.35 1.34 0.93
N LYS A 65 -0.54 2.33 1.29
CA LYS A 65 -0.46 2.90 2.64
C LYS A 65 -1.35 4.14 2.74
N MET A 66 -2.01 4.31 3.88
CA MET A 66 -2.78 5.50 4.21
C MET A 66 -2.67 5.81 5.69
N LYS A 67 -2.76 7.10 6.03
CA LYS A 67 -3.01 7.56 7.40
C LYS A 67 -4.52 7.71 7.55
N LYS A 68 -5.10 7.14 8.60
CA LYS A 68 -6.50 7.37 8.95
C LYS A 68 -6.61 7.84 10.40
N CYS A 69 -7.69 8.52 10.73
CA CYS A 69 -7.98 8.84 12.12
C CYS A 69 -8.22 7.57 12.95
N SER A 70 -7.67 7.49 14.16
CA SER A 70 -7.93 6.39 15.10
C SER A 70 -9.41 6.30 15.52
N ALA A 71 -10.09 7.46 15.64
CA ALA A 71 -11.52 7.57 15.90
C ALA A 71 -12.40 7.35 14.65
N GLY A 72 -11.78 7.02 13.50
CA GLY A 72 -12.45 6.75 12.23
C GLY A 72 -12.65 5.26 12.00
N GLY A 73 -13.88 4.87 11.68
CA GLY A 73 -14.28 3.51 11.33
C GLY A 73 -15.01 3.45 9.98
N TRP A 74 -15.18 2.24 9.49
CA TRP A 74 -15.99 1.97 8.30
C TRP A 74 -17.03 0.93 8.67
N ASP A 75 -18.30 1.32 8.61
CA ASP A 75 -19.41 0.41 8.81
C ASP A 75 -19.70 -0.36 7.52
N LYS A 76 -19.56 -1.69 7.58
CA LYS A 76 -19.69 -2.55 6.39
C LYS A 76 -21.13 -2.68 5.91
N GLU A 77 -22.11 -2.63 6.82
CA GLU A 77 -23.52 -2.85 6.51
C GLU A 77 -24.11 -1.63 5.80
N THR A 78 -23.88 -0.45 6.36
CA THR A 78 -24.35 0.83 5.83
C THR A 78 -23.41 1.45 4.80
N LYS A 79 -22.18 0.92 4.66
CA LYS A 79 -21.13 1.42 3.76
C LYS A 79 -20.84 2.91 4.00
N LYS A 80 -20.79 3.32 5.26
CA LYS A 80 -20.56 4.71 5.67
C LYS A 80 -19.34 4.81 6.61
N PRO A 81 -18.62 5.94 6.58
CA PRO A 81 -17.63 6.22 7.61
C PRO A 81 -18.35 6.47 8.95
N THR A 82 -17.84 5.89 10.01
CA THR A 82 -18.30 6.11 11.39
C THR A 82 -17.24 6.91 12.14
N GLY A 83 -17.62 8.00 12.80
CA GLY A 83 -16.66 8.88 13.49
C GLY A 83 -15.94 9.81 12.51
N CYS A 84 -14.63 9.97 12.66
CA CYS A 84 -13.85 10.87 11.82
C CYS A 84 -13.53 10.23 10.45
N ASP A 85 -13.95 10.88 9.36
CA ASP A 85 -13.73 10.42 7.98
C ASP A 85 -12.34 10.75 7.42
N TYR A 86 -11.43 11.32 8.23
CA TYR A 86 -10.12 11.72 7.76
C TYR A 86 -9.27 10.53 7.30
N ILE A 87 -8.91 10.55 6.01
CA ILE A 87 -8.03 9.60 5.36
C ILE A 87 -7.08 10.38 4.45
N GLU A 88 -5.79 10.11 4.59
CA GLU A 88 -4.73 10.65 3.73
C GLU A 88 -3.97 9.49 3.08
N TRP A 89 -3.99 9.44 1.75
CA TRP A 89 -3.26 8.43 1.00
C TRP A 89 -1.80 8.83 0.84
N ILE A 90 -0.89 7.91 1.17
CA ILE A 90 0.54 8.11 0.95
C ILE A 90 0.84 7.71 -0.49
N ASN A 91 0.98 8.70 -1.36
CA ASN A 91 1.36 8.52 -2.76
C ASN A 91 2.89 8.62 -2.94
N GLY A 92 3.36 8.30 -4.14
CA GLY A 92 4.76 8.49 -4.49
C GLY A 92 5.14 9.97 -4.65
N THR A 93 6.42 10.29 -4.42
CA THR A 93 6.98 11.63 -4.63
C THR A 93 7.54 11.76 -6.06
N THR A 94 7.52 12.97 -6.60
CA THR A 94 8.09 13.29 -7.92
C THR A 94 9.09 14.43 -7.75
N GLU A 95 10.32 14.21 -8.19
CA GLU A 95 11.40 15.20 -8.16
C GLU A 95 11.82 15.53 -9.59
N LYS A 96 12.04 16.82 -9.90
CA LYS A 96 12.47 17.25 -11.23
C LYS A 96 13.96 16.96 -11.42
N LEU A 97 14.32 16.46 -12.60
CA LEU A 97 15.71 16.28 -13.03
C LEU A 97 16.05 17.26 -14.15
N ASP A 98 17.32 17.66 -14.24
CA ASP A 98 17.83 18.53 -15.31
C ASP A 98 18.08 17.80 -16.64
N GLU A 99 17.94 16.46 -16.66
CA GLU A 99 18.10 15.63 -17.86
C GLU A 99 16.84 15.73 -18.75
N LYS A 100 17.03 15.95 -20.06
CA LYS A 100 15.93 16.00 -21.03
C LYS A 100 15.60 14.62 -21.59
N CYS A 101 14.31 14.38 -21.83
CA CYS A 101 13.83 13.18 -22.49
C CYS A 101 14.32 13.17 -23.96
N PRO A 102 14.97 12.09 -24.44
CA PRO A 102 15.49 12.03 -25.81
C PRO A 102 14.40 11.98 -26.89
N GLU A 103 13.15 11.63 -26.55
CA GLU A 103 12.05 11.52 -27.52
C GLU A 103 11.23 12.80 -27.69
N CYS A 104 11.03 13.58 -26.62
CA CYS A 104 10.20 14.79 -26.65
C CYS A 104 10.90 16.07 -26.19
N GLY A 105 12.10 15.99 -25.62
CA GLY A 105 12.88 17.15 -25.17
C GLY A 105 12.46 17.77 -23.83
N GLU A 106 11.36 17.32 -23.23
CA GLU A 106 10.87 17.74 -21.92
C GLU A 106 11.74 17.20 -20.77
N PRO A 107 11.82 17.89 -19.60
CA PRO A 107 12.65 17.43 -18.49
C PRO A 107 12.13 16.10 -17.92
N LEU A 108 13.05 15.21 -17.56
CA LEU A 108 12.72 13.97 -16.87
C LEU A 108 12.39 14.27 -15.40
N VAL A 109 11.59 13.37 -14.80
CA VAL A 109 11.31 13.40 -13.37
C VAL A 109 11.65 12.06 -12.74
N LEU A 110 12.20 12.09 -11.55
CA LEU A 110 12.40 10.93 -10.70
C LEU A 110 11.13 10.71 -9.88
N PHE A 111 10.40 9.65 -10.20
CA PHE A 111 9.22 9.24 -9.44
C PHE A 111 9.58 8.14 -8.46
N THR A 112 9.39 8.39 -7.17
CA THR A 112 9.60 7.41 -6.11
C THR A 112 8.25 6.92 -5.60
N THR A 113 7.94 5.64 -5.80
CA THR A 113 6.71 5.01 -5.32
C THR A 113 6.63 5.01 -3.79
N ALA A 114 5.42 4.87 -3.22
CA ALA A 114 5.22 4.75 -1.77
C ALA A 114 5.91 3.52 -1.13
N ALA A 115 6.36 2.57 -1.96
CA ALA A 115 7.16 1.42 -1.55
C ALA A 115 8.69 1.66 -1.62
N GLY A 116 9.12 2.85 -2.04
CA GLY A 116 10.52 3.26 -2.14
C GLY A 116 11.20 2.92 -3.47
N LYS A 117 10.52 2.29 -4.43
CA LYS A 117 11.07 2.05 -5.77
C LYS A 117 11.02 3.33 -6.59
N SER A 118 12.16 3.73 -7.16
CA SER A 118 12.27 4.92 -8.01
C SER A 118 12.31 4.56 -9.50
N MET A 119 11.83 5.46 -10.35
CA MET A 119 11.93 5.37 -11.80
C MET A 119 12.06 6.76 -12.42
N LYS A 120 12.89 6.90 -13.46
CA LYS A 120 12.89 8.09 -14.32
C LYS A 120 11.72 7.97 -15.30
N LYS A 121 10.88 9.00 -15.38
CA LYS A 121 9.80 9.08 -16.36
C LYS A 121 9.84 10.45 -17.04
N CYS A 122 9.27 10.54 -18.24
CA CYS A 122 9.04 11.84 -18.86
C CYS A 122 8.10 12.67 -17.96
N SER A 123 8.34 13.97 -17.83
CA SER A 123 7.47 14.87 -17.05
C SER A 123 6.04 14.91 -17.61
N THR A 124 5.87 14.72 -18.92
CA THR A 124 4.57 14.66 -19.59
C THR A 124 3.92 13.28 -19.57
N ALA A 125 4.71 12.23 -19.28
CA ALA A 125 4.23 10.84 -19.22
C ALA A 125 3.22 10.67 -18.07
N GLY A 126 1.96 10.53 -18.45
CA GLY A 126 0.82 10.38 -17.56
C GLY A 126 -0.26 9.51 -18.18
N TRP A 127 -1.37 9.36 -17.47
CA TRP A 127 -2.52 8.58 -17.92
C TRP A 127 -3.75 9.45 -17.88
N ASP A 128 -4.31 9.75 -19.04
CA ASP A 128 -5.59 10.44 -19.15
C ASP A 128 -6.71 9.45 -18.80
N ARG A 129 -7.37 9.68 -17.66
CA ARG A 129 -8.41 8.76 -17.16
C ARG A 129 -9.67 8.78 -18.00
N GLU A 130 -9.96 9.89 -18.69
CA GLU A 130 -11.19 10.09 -19.45
C GLU A 130 -11.05 9.49 -20.85
N ALA A 131 -9.96 9.81 -21.53
CA ALA A 131 -9.59 9.29 -22.84
C ALA A 131 -8.94 7.89 -22.78
N LYS A 132 -8.64 7.37 -21.59
CA LYS A 132 -7.99 6.06 -21.36
C LYS A 132 -6.74 5.87 -22.22
N LYS A 133 -5.94 6.92 -22.35
CA LYS A 133 -4.73 6.93 -23.17
C LYS A 133 -3.57 7.54 -22.39
N GLU A 134 -2.38 7.21 -22.86
CA GLU A 134 -1.13 7.76 -22.35
C GLU A 134 -1.10 9.25 -22.73
N THR A 135 -0.79 10.12 -21.76
CA THR A 135 -0.38 11.49 -22.06
C THR A 135 1.12 11.43 -22.26
N GLY A 136 1.60 11.70 -23.47
CA GLY A 136 3.00 11.56 -23.86
C GLY A 136 3.14 11.75 -25.35
#